data_AF-A0A1V1NU06-F1
#
_entry.id   AF-A0A1V1NU06-F1
#
_cell.length_a   1.000
_cell.length_b   1.000
_cell.length_c   1.000
_cell.angle_alpha   90.00
_cell.angle_beta   90.00
_cell.angle_gamma   90.00
#
_symmetry.space_group_name_H-M   'P 1'
#
loop_
_entity.id
_entity.type
_entity.pdbx_description
1 polymer ?
#
loop_
_entity_poly.entity_id
_entity_poly.type
_entity_poly.pdbx_seq_one_letter_code
_entity_poly.pdbx_strand_id
1 'polypeptide(L)'
;MEATSTFFLDYKRQIAQSTPIDKFDVPFPEDEIEYDSLMISYTDIFPFARKVDIELNDIKYFLDDQYCLASTCSCTHVALTCFVVKNEKAIQEANPLTLLFDYQKNSYEIMDGQENSASPKEIVDEIMLYDPGEIFKERHQKLRTIYNNFRKKSQKERQERQEQKGNDPLNFFNDPPPPKNQLFHKNRPK
;
A
#
# COMPACT_ATOMS: atom_id res chain seq x y z
N MET A 1 -29.57 -14.24 5.96
CA MET A 1 -28.55 -13.84 6.95
C MET A 1 -27.50 -12.87 6.37
N GLU A 2 -27.72 -12.27 5.19
CA GLU A 2 -26.73 -11.40 4.52
C GLU A 2 -26.77 -9.94 5.01
N ALA A 3 -27.94 -9.43 5.41
CA ALA A 3 -28.14 -8.01 5.73
C ALA A 3 -27.32 -7.49 6.94
N THR A 4 -26.98 -8.35 7.90
CA THR A 4 -26.19 -7.96 9.09
C THR A 4 -24.70 -7.82 8.79
N SER A 5 -24.21 -8.50 7.75
CA SER A 5 -22.79 -8.47 7.35
C SER A 5 -22.43 -7.17 6.65
N THR A 6 -23.27 -6.73 5.70
CA THR A 6 -23.08 -5.47 4.97
C THR A 6 -23.14 -4.25 5.88
N PHE A 7 -24.12 -4.20 6.79
CA PHE A 7 -24.23 -3.09 7.77
C PHE A 7 -22.96 -2.94 8.61
N PHE A 8 -22.40 -4.04 9.10
CA PHE A 8 -21.18 -4.02 9.91
C PHE A 8 -19.96 -3.55 9.12
N LEU A 9 -19.81 -3.99 7.86
CA LEU A 9 -18.72 -3.55 6.98
C LEU A 9 -18.83 -2.07 6.60
N ASP A 10 -20.05 -1.60 6.30
CA ASP A 10 -20.30 -0.20 6.00
C ASP A 10 -20.06 0.70 7.21
N TYR A 11 -20.42 0.25 8.41
CA TYR A 11 -20.09 0.96 9.64
C TYR A 11 -18.58 1.06 9.88
N LYS A 12 -17.84 -0.04 9.68
CA LYS A 12 -16.35 -0.01 9.76
C LYS A 12 -15.73 0.90 8.72
N ARG A 13 -16.26 0.89 7.49
CA ARG A 13 -15.84 1.81 6.43
C ARG A 13 -16.09 3.26 6.85
N GLN A 14 -17.27 3.56 7.39
CA GLN A 14 -17.61 4.90 7.85
C GLN A 14 -16.67 5.37 8.97
N ILE A 15 -16.34 4.50 9.93
CA ILE A 15 -15.34 4.82 10.97
C ILE A 15 -13.99 5.10 10.32
N ALA A 16 -13.49 4.23 9.44
CA ALA A 16 -12.19 4.41 8.81
C ALA A 16 -12.12 5.67 7.93
N GLN A 17 -13.22 6.06 7.30
CA GLN A 17 -13.31 7.27 6.47
C GLN A 17 -13.46 8.56 7.29
N SER A 18 -14.13 8.52 8.44
CA SER A 18 -14.33 9.68 9.32
C SER A 18 -13.22 9.86 10.37
N THR A 19 -12.34 8.88 10.55
CA THR A 19 -11.19 8.99 11.44
C THR A 19 -10.25 10.07 10.92
N PRO A 20 -9.91 11.10 11.73
CA PRO A 20 -8.92 12.10 11.36
C PRO A 20 -7.57 11.47 11.00
N ILE A 21 -6.93 11.95 9.93
CA ILE A 21 -5.68 11.36 9.39
C ILE A 21 -4.55 11.34 10.43
N ASP A 22 -4.49 12.33 11.31
CA ASP A 22 -3.50 12.44 12.39
C ASP A 22 -3.69 11.41 13.52
N LYS A 23 -4.83 10.72 13.57
CA LYS A 23 -5.11 9.67 14.55
C LYS A 23 -4.75 8.27 14.08
N PHE A 24 -4.29 8.10 12.84
CA PHE A 24 -3.81 6.82 12.36
C PHE A 24 -2.44 6.51 12.97
N ASP A 25 -2.38 5.46 13.78
CA ASP A 25 -1.14 4.92 14.34
C ASP A 25 -0.82 3.59 13.63
N VAL A 26 -0.19 3.71 12.46
CA VAL A 26 0.12 2.56 11.61
C VAL A 26 1.63 2.35 11.62
N PRO A 27 2.12 1.14 11.96
CA PRO A 27 3.54 0.84 11.84
C PRO A 27 3.90 0.77 10.35
N PHE A 28 4.90 1.54 9.93
CA PHE A 28 5.48 1.44 8.59
C PHE A 28 6.88 0.84 8.64
N PRO A 29 7.23 -0.01 7.67
CA PRO A 29 8.61 -0.45 7.42
C PRO A 29 9.41 0.70 6.79
N GLU A 30 9.85 1.67 7.61
CA GLU A 30 10.48 2.93 7.14
C GLU A 30 11.71 2.67 6.25
N ASP A 31 12.59 1.74 6.66
CA ASP A 31 13.83 1.48 5.94
C ASP A 31 13.55 0.87 4.56
N GLU A 32 12.63 -0.09 4.48
CA GLU A 32 12.22 -0.71 3.23
C GLU A 32 11.52 0.28 2.28
N ILE A 33 10.74 1.22 2.81
CA ILE A 33 10.10 2.28 2.02
C ILE A 33 11.15 3.26 1.48
N GLU A 34 12.04 3.77 2.33
CA GLU A 34 12.98 4.84 1.95
C GLU A 34 14.16 4.32 1.12
N TYR A 35 14.62 3.08 1.35
CA TYR A 35 15.84 2.55 0.74
C TYR A 35 15.60 1.41 -0.24
N ASP A 36 14.57 0.58 -0.03
CA ASP A 36 14.27 -0.56 -0.91
C ASP A 36 13.09 -0.30 -1.86
N SER A 37 12.57 0.94 -1.87
CA SER A 37 11.44 1.36 -2.72
C SER A 37 10.18 0.50 -2.53
N LEU A 38 9.95 -0.02 -1.32
CA LEU A 38 8.75 -0.77 -0.99
C LEU A 38 7.50 0.12 -1.21
N MET A 39 6.58 -0.38 -2.04
CA MET A 39 5.28 0.22 -2.25
C MET A 39 4.28 -0.37 -1.25
N ILE A 40 3.35 0.46 -0.75
CA ILE A 40 2.38 0.07 0.27
C ILE A 40 0.99 -0.02 -0.35
N SER A 41 0.30 -1.15 -0.14
CA SER A 41 -1.09 -1.30 -0.57
C SER A 41 -2.00 -0.35 0.21
N TYR A 42 -2.95 0.27 -0.47
CA TYR A 42 -3.98 1.06 0.19
C TYR A 42 -4.84 0.20 1.12
N THR A 43 -5.05 -1.07 0.78
CA THR A 43 -5.89 -1.97 1.57
C THR A 43 -5.21 -2.50 2.82
N ASP A 44 -3.87 -2.47 2.90
CA ASP A 44 -3.12 -2.75 4.14
C ASP A 44 -3.42 -1.71 5.23
N ILE A 45 -3.64 -0.46 4.81
CA ILE A 45 -3.92 0.67 5.71
C ILE A 45 -5.43 0.88 5.90
N PHE A 46 -6.21 0.65 4.84
CA PHE A 46 -7.67 0.81 4.83
C PHE A 46 -8.38 -0.48 4.40
N PRO A 47 -8.45 -1.50 5.26
CA PRO A 47 -9.00 -2.82 4.90
C PRO A 47 -10.50 -2.81 4.54
N PHE A 48 -11.23 -1.76 4.95
CA PHE A 48 -12.65 -1.58 4.66
C PHE A 48 -12.92 -0.53 3.57
N ALA A 49 -11.86 -0.01 2.93
CA ALA A 49 -12.01 0.88 1.79
C ALA A 49 -12.89 0.24 0.71
N ARG A 50 -13.58 1.09 -0.05
CA ARG A 50 -14.29 0.63 -1.23
C ARG A 50 -13.26 0.03 -2.18
N LYS A 51 -13.41 -1.26 -2.49
CA LYS A 51 -12.56 -1.94 -3.46
C LYS A 51 -12.86 -1.39 -4.86
N VAL A 52 -11.82 -1.31 -5.68
CA VAL A 52 -12.00 -1.08 -7.11
C VAL A 52 -12.10 -2.48 -7.73
N ASP A 53 -13.33 -2.89 -7.97
CA ASP A 53 -13.63 -4.16 -8.62
C ASP A 53 -14.10 -3.84 -10.05
N ILE A 54 -13.67 -4.64 -11.03
CA ILE A 54 -14.19 -4.59 -12.39
C ILE A 54 -14.75 -5.97 -12.75
N GLU A 55 -15.71 -6.00 -13.66
CA GLU A 55 -16.32 -7.24 -14.15
C GLU A 55 -16.25 -7.25 -15.67
N LEU A 56 -15.60 -8.27 -16.23
CA LEU A 56 -15.37 -8.40 -17.66
C LEU A 56 -15.54 -9.86 -18.06
N ASN A 57 -16.40 -10.14 -19.05
CA ASN A 57 -16.72 -11.49 -19.53
C ASN A 57 -17.15 -12.46 -18.39
N ASP A 58 -18.04 -12.01 -17.51
CA ASP A 58 -18.52 -12.75 -16.32
C ASP A 58 -17.41 -13.10 -15.30
N ILE A 59 -16.27 -12.42 -15.39
CA ILE A 59 -15.12 -12.62 -14.51
C ILE A 59 -14.89 -11.35 -13.72
N LYS A 60 -14.93 -11.50 -12.40
CA LYS A 60 -14.66 -10.42 -11.47
C LYS A 60 -13.16 -10.30 -11.24
N TYR A 61 -12.65 -9.08 -11.34
CA TYR A 61 -11.28 -8.74 -11.00
C TYR A 61 -11.29 -7.79 -9.80
N PHE A 62 -10.36 -8.04 -8.87
CA PHE A 62 -10.05 -7.16 -7.76
C PHE A 62 -8.73 -6.44 -8.06
N LEU A 63 -8.72 -5.11 -7.94
CA LEU A 63 -7.52 -4.30 -8.09
C LEU A 63 -6.92 -4.03 -6.72
N ASP A 64 -5.67 -4.46 -6.53
CA ASP A 64 -4.83 -4.02 -5.41
C ASP A 64 -3.96 -2.85 -5.88
N ASP A 65 -4.17 -1.69 -5.27
CA ASP A 65 -3.45 -0.46 -5.58
C ASP A 65 -2.35 -0.16 -4.55
N GLN A 66 -1.10 -0.07 -5.03
CA GLN A 66 0.09 0.11 -4.22
C GLN A 66 0.80 1.43 -4.56
N TYR A 67 1.32 2.11 -3.54
CA TYR A 67 1.83 3.48 -3.63
C TYR A 67 3.24 3.61 -3.09
N CYS A 68 4.06 4.44 -3.75
CA CYS A 68 5.38 4.82 -3.28
C CYS A 68 5.28 5.92 -2.22
N LEU A 69 5.71 5.64 -0.99
CA LEU A 69 5.65 6.59 0.12
C LEU A 69 7.01 7.23 0.45
N ALA A 70 8.07 6.83 -0.25
CA ALA A 70 9.43 7.34 -0.03
C ALA A 70 9.46 8.87 -0.06
N SER A 71 10.08 9.47 0.95
CA SER A 71 10.00 10.91 1.18
C SER A 71 10.74 11.77 0.16
N THR A 72 11.69 11.16 -0.55
CA THR A 72 12.45 11.78 -1.63
C THR A 72 11.80 11.59 -3.00
N CYS A 73 10.69 10.82 -3.08
CA CYS A 73 10.02 10.50 -4.32
C CYS A 73 8.77 11.36 -4.53
N SER A 74 8.67 11.98 -5.71
CA SER A 74 7.51 12.78 -6.12
C SER A 74 6.63 12.07 -7.16
N CYS A 75 6.81 10.77 -7.36
CA CYS A 75 6.13 10.04 -8.44
C CYS A 75 4.60 10.11 -8.30
N THR A 76 3.94 9.96 -9.44
CA THR A 76 2.48 9.89 -9.60
C THR A 76 2.02 8.53 -10.09
N HIS A 77 2.87 7.52 -9.92
CA HIS A 77 2.59 6.17 -10.33
C HIS A 77 1.90 5.40 -9.20
N VAL A 78 0.95 4.56 -9.57
CA VAL A 78 0.35 3.52 -8.74
C VAL A 78 0.58 2.19 -9.44
N ALA A 79 1.06 1.19 -8.69
CA ALA A 79 1.12 -0.17 -9.19
C ALA A 79 -0.24 -0.81 -8.94
N LEU A 80 -0.91 -1.28 -10.00
CA LEU A 80 -2.17 -1.98 -9.92
C LEU A 80 -1.95 -3.45 -10.23
N THR A 81 -2.21 -4.31 -9.26
CA THR A 81 -2.22 -5.75 -9.46
C THR A 81 -3.66 -6.24 -9.58
N CYS A 82 -3.97 -6.86 -10.71
CA CYS A 82 -5.31 -7.33 -11.05
C CYS A 82 -5.44 -8.82 -10.70
N PHE A 83 -6.19 -9.12 -9.65
CA PHE A 83 -6.45 -10.49 -9.22
C PHE A 83 -7.80 -10.99 -9.76
N VAL A 84 -7.80 -12.16 -10.39
CA VAL A 84 -9.04 -12.84 -10.77
C VAL A 84 -9.73 -13.38 -9.52
N VAL A 85 -11.01 -13.07 -9.36
CA VAL A 85 -11.85 -13.52 -8.24
C VAL A 85 -12.86 -14.54 -8.76
N LYS A 86 -12.81 -15.77 -8.22
CA LYS A 86 -13.79 -16.83 -8.50
C LYS A 86 -14.31 -17.40 -7.20
N ASN A 87 -15.63 -17.51 -7.08
CA ASN A 87 -16.30 -17.94 -5.83
C ASN A 87 -15.81 -17.16 -4.61
N GLU A 88 -15.72 -15.83 -4.74
CA GLU A 88 -15.26 -14.90 -3.70
C GLU A 88 -13.80 -15.09 -3.24
N LYS A 89 -13.00 -15.87 -3.96
CA LYS A 89 -11.59 -16.10 -3.66
C LYS A 89 -10.70 -15.63 -4.82
N ALA A 90 -9.63 -14.93 -4.47
CA ALA A 90 -8.58 -14.63 -5.43
C ALA A 90 -7.90 -15.93 -5.87
N ILE A 91 -7.78 -16.13 -7.18
CA ILE A 91 -7.07 -17.29 -7.74
C ILE A 91 -5.57 -16.95 -7.71
N GLN A 92 -4.84 -17.51 -6.74
CA GLN A 92 -3.40 -17.26 -6.55
C GLN A 92 -2.50 -17.94 -7.58
N GLU A 93 -3.00 -18.91 -8.35
CA GLU A 93 -2.20 -19.68 -9.31
C GLU A 93 -1.89 -18.91 -10.62
N ALA A 94 -2.52 -17.75 -10.84
CA ALA A 94 -2.27 -16.91 -12.01
C ALA A 94 -1.16 -15.88 -11.70
N ASN A 95 -0.21 -15.69 -12.63
CA ASN A 95 0.68 -14.52 -12.63
C ASN A 95 -0.18 -13.28 -12.88
N PRO A 96 -0.56 -12.50 -11.84
CA PRO A 96 -1.59 -11.49 -11.97
C PRO A 96 -1.10 -10.37 -12.88
N LEU A 97 -2.01 -9.82 -13.68
CA LEU A 97 -1.68 -8.66 -14.51
C LEU A 97 -1.28 -7.51 -13.60
N THR A 98 -0.06 -7.02 -13.77
CA THR A 98 0.46 -5.87 -13.03
C THR A 98 0.76 -4.75 -14.01
N LEU A 99 0.24 -3.58 -13.72
CA LEU A 99 0.47 -2.39 -14.52
C LEU A 99 0.88 -1.21 -13.63
N LEU A 100 1.63 -0.30 -14.21
CA LEU A 100 2.02 0.95 -13.60
C LEU A 100 1.19 2.07 -14.22
N PHE A 101 0.30 2.67 -13.44
CA PHE A 101 -0.58 3.74 -13.90
C PHE A 101 -0.10 5.10 -13.38
N ASP A 102 0.13 6.05 -14.27
CA ASP A 102 0.40 7.45 -13.94
C ASP A 102 -0.91 8.23 -13.89
N TYR A 103 -1.43 8.46 -12.68
CA TYR A 103 -2.71 9.15 -12.50
C TYR A 103 -2.66 10.64 -12.87
N GLN A 104 -1.47 11.24 -13.02
CA GLN A 104 -1.35 12.63 -13.45
C GLN A 104 -1.43 12.76 -14.97
N LYS A 105 -0.85 11.79 -15.70
CA LYS A 105 -0.86 11.77 -17.16
C LYS A 105 -2.00 10.95 -17.75
N ASN A 106 -2.72 10.20 -16.91
CA ASN A 106 -3.72 9.22 -17.32
C ASN A 106 -3.16 8.22 -18.34
N SER A 107 -1.97 7.70 -18.06
CA SER A 107 -1.24 6.76 -18.92
C SER A 107 -0.83 5.52 -18.13
N TYR A 108 -0.60 4.40 -18.82
CA TYR A 108 -0.21 3.16 -18.17
C TYR A 108 0.90 2.42 -18.94
N GLU A 109 1.62 1.59 -18.20
CA GLU A 109 2.59 0.61 -18.72
C GLU A 109 2.26 -0.77 -18.13
N ILE A 110 2.27 -1.80 -18.96
CA ILE A 110 2.10 -3.18 -18.50
C ILE A 110 3.47 -3.69 -18.04
N MET A 111 3.58 -4.06 -16.77
CA MET A 111 4.85 -4.46 -16.15
C MET A 111 5.07 -5.97 -16.25
N ASP A 112 4.04 -6.75 -15.91
CA ASP A 112 4.07 -8.21 -15.90
C ASP A 112 2.63 -8.76 -15.98
N GLY A 113 2.49 -10.04 -16.27
CA GLY A 113 1.23 -10.75 -16.32
C GLY A 113 1.12 -11.59 -17.58
N GLN A 114 0.51 -12.77 -17.44
CA GLN A 114 0.02 -13.51 -18.61
C GLN A 114 -1.35 -12.97 -19.03
N GLU A 115 -1.73 -13.24 -20.28
CA GLU A 115 -3.13 -13.15 -20.68
C GLU A 115 -3.94 -14.02 -19.71
N ASN A 116 -4.74 -13.35 -18.88
CA ASN A 116 -5.82 -14.00 -18.17
C ASN A 116 -6.93 -14.32 -19.18
N SER A 117 -8.12 -14.65 -18.69
CA SER A 117 -9.34 -14.74 -19.49
C SER A 117 -9.70 -13.50 -20.32
N ALA A 118 -9.13 -12.33 -19.97
CA ALA A 118 -9.25 -11.10 -20.73
C ALA A 118 -7.86 -10.54 -21.04
N SER A 119 -7.74 -9.85 -22.17
CA SER A 119 -6.49 -9.19 -22.55
C SER A 119 -6.19 -8.03 -21.61
N PRO A 120 -4.90 -7.71 -21.38
CA PRO A 120 -4.53 -6.55 -20.57
C PRO A 120 -5.17 -5.24 -21.01
N LYS A 121 -5.37 -5.06 -22.33
CA LYS A 121 -6.00 -3.86 -22.88
C LYS A 121 -7.47 -3.75 -22.45
N GLU A 122 -8.25 -4.83 -22.52
CA GLU A 122 -9.66 -4.79 -22.12
C GLU A 122 -9.83 -4.49 -20.63
N ILE A 123 -8.96 -5.07 -19.79
CA ILE A 123 -8.94 -4.77 -18.35
C ILE A 123 -8.67 -3.28 -18.13
N VAL A 124 -7.68 -2.71 -18.84
CA VAL A 124 -7.37 -1.29 -18.69
C VAL A 124 -8.49 -0.39 -19.21
N ASP A 125 -9.06 -0.70 -20.37
CA ASP A 125 -10.17 0.06 -20.94
C ASP A 125 -11.34 0.12 -19.94
N GLU A 126 -11.65 -1.00 -19.25
CA GLU A 126 -12.66 -1.06 -18.19
C GLU A 126 -12.28 -0.21 -16.96
N ILE A 127 -11.02 -0.28 -16.51
CA ILE A 127 -10.53 0.56 -15.39
C ILE A 127 -10.71 2.05 -15.71
N MET A 128 -10.44 2.46 -16.95
CA MET A 128 -10.51 3.86 -17.37
C MET A 128 -11.93 4.42 -17.41
N LEU A 129 -12.97 3.57 -17.48
CA LEU A 129 -14.38 4.02 -17.45
C LEU A 129 -14.77 4.71 -16.14
N TYR A 130 -14.02 4.45 -15.05
CA TYR A 130 -14.32 4.97 -13.71
C TYR A 130 -13.57 6.26 -13.36
N ASP A 131 -12.87 6.88 -14.32
CA ASP A 131 -11.97 8.02 -14.10
C ASP A 131 -11.02 7.80 -12.89
N PRO A 132 -10.14 6.78 -12.99
CA PRO A 132 -9.34 6.31 -11.86
C PRO A 132 -8.34 7.35 -11.33
N GLY A 133 -8.04 8.39 -12.11
CA GLY A 133 -7.00 9.38 -11.83
C GLY A 133 -7.20 10.07 -10.48
N GLU A 134 -8.38 10.63 -10.23
CA GLU A 134 -8.66 11.34 -8.98
C GLU A 134 -8.73 10.38 -7.78
N ILE A 135 -9.26 9.17 -7.96
CA ILE A 135 -9.32 8.16 -6.89
C ILE A 135 -7.90 7.80 -6.42
N PHE A 136 -7.01 7.45 -7.35
CA PHE A 136 -5.65 7.04 -6.99
C PHE A 136 -4.81 8.20 -6.47
N LYS A 137 -5.00 9.41 -7.00
CA LYS A 137 -4.38 10.63 -6.49
C LYS A 137 -4.79 10.92 -5.05
N GLU A 138 -6.08 10.86 -4.73
CA GLU A 138 -6.59 11.07 -3.35
C GLU A 138 -6.00 10.02 -2.40
N ARG A 139 -6.04 8.74 -2.78
CA ARG A 139 -5.47 7.65 -1.99
C ARG A 139 -3.98 7.81 -1.73
N HIS A 140 -3.22 8.17 -2.76
CA HIS A 140 -1.78 8.40 -2.65
C HIS A 140 -1.47 9.55 -1.68
N GLN A 141 -2.16 10.68 -1.82
CA GLN A 141 -1.99 11.84 -0.93
C GLN A 141 -2.33 11.48 0.52
N LYS A 142 -3.39 10.70 0.73
CA LYS A 142 -3.81 10.24 2.05
C LYS A 142 -2.73 9.38 2.70
N LEU A 143 -2.21 8.38 1.98
CA LEU A 143 -1.12 7.53 2.49
C LEU A 143 0.16 8.30 2.77
N ARG A 144 0.56 9.22 1.88
CA ARG A 144 1.74 10.08 2.11
C ARG A 144 1.57 10.93 3.38
N THR A 145 0.37 11.44 3.64
CA THR A 145 0.11 12.22 4.85
C THR A 145 0.25 11.37 6.11
N ILE A 146 -0.33 10.16 6.11
CA ILE A 146 -0.21 9.21 7.24
C ILE A 146 1.26 8.84 7.47
N TYR A 147 1.98 8.49 6.41
CA TYR A 147 3.39 8.12 6.50
C TYR A 147 4.27 9.27 7.00
N ASN A 148 4.03 10.51 6.53
CA ASN A 148 4.74 11.68 7.03
C ASN A 148 4.50 11.93 8.53
N ASN A 149 3.27 11.70 9.02
CA ASN A 149 2.97 11.80 10.44
C ASN A 149 3.70 10.73 11.25
N PHE A 150 3.72 9.48 10.75
CA PHE A 150 4.50 8.39 11.33
C PHE A 150 5.98 8.76 11.43
N ARG A 151 6.60 9.25 10.36
CA ARG A 151 8.03 9.63 10.36
C ARG A 151 8.34 10.74 11.36
N LYS A 152 7.51 11.78 11.43
CA LYS A 152 7.68 12.87 12.40
C LYS A 152 7.63 12.35 13.84
N LYS A 153 6.67 11.47 14.15
CA LYS A 153 6.55 10.83 15.47
C LYS A 153 7.79 9.99 15.77
N SER A 154 8.21 9.12 14.85
CA SER A 154 9.40 8.27 14.97
C SER A 154 10.68 9.08 15.18
N GLN A 155 10.87 10.19 14.45
CA GLN A 155 12.02 11.08 14.62
C GLN A 155 12.04 11.75 16.00
N LYS A 156 10.90 12.28 16.45
CA LYS A 156 10.77 12.89 17.78
C LYS A 156 11.11 11.89 18.88
N GLU A 157 10.57 10.68 18.82
CA GLU A 157 10.87 9.63 19.79
C GLU A 157 12.36 9.22 19.77
N ARG A 158 13.02 9.21 18.61
CA ARG A 158 14.46 8.96 18.51
C ARG A 158 15.27 10.09 19.18
N GLN A 159 14.88 11.35 18.99
CA GLN A 159 15.54 12.50 19.62
C GLN A 159 15.40 12.47 21.14
N GLU A 160 14.17 12.27 21.65
CA GLU A 160 13.90 12.19 23.09
C GLU A 160 14.70 11.05 23.77
N ARG A 161 14.81 9.89 23.11
CA ARG A 161 15.65 8.77 23.59
C ARG A 161 17.13 9.12 23.64
N GLN A 162 17.65 9.89 22.68
CA GLN A 162 19.05 10.32 22.66
C GLN A 162 19.34 11.35 23.75
N GLU A 163 18.44 12.31 23.98
CA GLU A 163 18.55 13.30 25.05
C GLU A 163 18.54 12.66 26.44
N GLN A 164 17.70 11.64 26.65
CA GLN A 164 17.66 10.87 27.90
C GLN A 164 18.96 10.08 28.13
N LYS A 165 19.52 9.45 27.09
CA LYS A 165 20.82 8.75 27.19
C LYS A 165 21.97 9.70 27.51
N GLY A 166 21.97 10.91 26.94
CA GLY A 166 23.02 11.91 27.17
C GLY A 166 23.03 12.52 28.58
N ASN A 167 21.90 12.47 29.29
CA ASN A 167 21.75 13.01 30.65
C ASN A 167 21.96 11.97 31.76
N ASP A 168 22.23 10.70 31.42
CA ASP A 168 22.53 9.65 32.39
C ASP A 168 24.05 9.52 32.63
N PRO A 169 24.60 10.00 33.76
CA PRO A 169 26.03 9.96 34.04
C PRO A 169 26.61 8.54 34.20
N LEU A 170 25.78 7.48 34.19
CA LEU A 170 26.20 6.09 34.32
C LEU A 170 26.32 5.31 32.98
N ASN A 171 26.04 5.93 31.83
CA ASN A 171 25.91 5.21 30.55
C ASN A 171 27.19 5.02 29.70
N PHE A 172 28.39 5.20 30.27
CA PHE A 172 29.64 5.14 29.49
C PHE A 172 30.13 3.74 29.07
N PHE A 173 29.49 2.64 29.50
CA PHE A 173 30.11 1.32 29.35
C PHE A 173 29.28 0.19 28.72
N ASN A 174 28.00 0.39 28.33
CA ASN A 174 27.18 -0.72 27.82
C ASN A 174 26.22 -0.31 26.69
N ASP A 175 26.73 0.11 25.53
CA ASP A 175 25.92 -0.03 24.31
C ASP A 175 26.22 -1.40 23.70
N PRO A 176 25.25 -2.35 23.70
CA PRO A 176 25.39 -3.53 22.86
C PRO A 176 25.48 -3.09 21.40
N PRO A 177 26.29 -3.77 20.58
CA PRO A 177 26.43 -3.42 19.17
C PRO A 177 25.05 -3.38 18.50
N PRO A 178 24.84 -2.50 17.50
CA PRO A 178 23.60 -2.46 16.76
C PRO A 178 23.23 -3.87 16.32
N PRO A 179 21.96 -4.28 16.42
CA PRO A 179 21.54 -5.61 16.00
C PRO A 179 22.02 -5.79 14.57
N LYS A 180 22.92 -6.76 14.37
CA LYS A 180 23.29 -7.17 13.02
C LYS A 180 21.98 -7.54 12.35
N ASN A 181 21.59 -6.77 11.33
CA ASN A 181 20.52 -7.15 10.42
C ASN A 181 20.80 -8.61 10.06
N GLN A 182 19.96 -9.51 10.58
CA GLN A 182 19.94 -10.87 10.11
C GLN A 182 19.44 -10.76 8.69
N LEU A 183 20.40 -10.58 7.77
CA LEU A 183 20.23 -10.72 6.35
C LEU A 183 19.50 -12.05 6.14
N PHE A 184 18.19 -11.96 5.90
CA PHE A 184 17.46 -13.03 5.26
C PHE A 184 18.08 -13.15 3.87
N HIS A 185 19.11 -13.98 3.76
CA HIS A 185 19.59 -14.50 2.49
C HIS A 185 18.45 -15.29 1.86
N LYS A 186 17.55 -14.61 1.14
CA LYS A 186 16.71 -15.25 0.15
C LYS A 186 17.61 -15.57 -1.05
N ASN A 187 17.90 -16.86 -1.20
CA ASN A 187 18.53 -17.44 -2.37
C ASN A 187 17.87 -16.90 -3.65
N ARG A 188 18.59 -16.10 -4.45
CA ARG A 188 18.23 -15.87 -5.85
C ARG A 188 18.65 -17.12 -6.65
N PRO A 189 17.74 -17.77 -7.38
CA PRO A 189 18.15 -18.66 -8.46
C PRO A 189 18.80 -17.84 -9.58
N LYS A 190 19.80 -18.43 -10.22
CA LYS A 190 20.47 -17.91 -11.43
C LYS A 190 19.59 -18.05 -12.66
#